data_AF-A0A1Q7Y1D2-F1
#
_entry.id   AF-A0A1Q7Y1D2-F1
#
_cell.length_a   1.000
_cell.length_b   1.000
_cell.length_c   1.000
_cell.angle_alpha   90.00
_cell.angle_beta   90.00
_cell.angle_gamma   90.00
#
_symmetry.space_group_name_H-M   'P 1'
#
loop_
_entity.id
_entity.type
_entity.pdbx_description
1 polymer ?
#
loop_
_entity_poly.entity_id
_entity_poly.type
_entity_poly.pdbx_seq_one_letter_code
_entity_poly.pdbx_strand_id
1 'polypeptide(L)'
;MKKVKSGSHSSVAKANGTPKNVDEYLAGIPEPARSTLSKIRMAIRSAVPPEATETISYRIPAFKYKGVLVWFAAFSNHCSLFPTASVVEAFKNELKGFRTSKGTIHFPTDKPLPTALVKKLVQARVSQNETKKRR
;
A
#
# COMPACT_ATOMS: atom_id res chain seq x y z
N MET A 1 25.66 -8.98 -20.33
CA MET A 1 25.68 -8.56 -18.91
C MET A 1 24.32 -8.86 -18.29
N LYS A 2 24.28 -9.64 -17.21
CA LYS A 2 23.12 -10.40 -16.73
C LYS A 2 22.04 -9.49 -16.12
N LYS A 3 20.82 -9.51 -16.67
CA LYS A 3 19.61 -9.03 -15.98
C LYS A 3 19.40 -9.87 -14.72
N VAL A 4 19.50 -9.23 -13.56
CA VAL A 4 19.31 -9.84 -12.25
C VAL A 4 17.86 -10.33 -12.17
N LYS A 5 17.66 -11.64 -12.05
CA LYS A 5 16.36 -12.26 -11.79
C LYS A 5 15.85 -11.73 -10.44
N SER A 6 14.84 -10.87 -10.48
CA SER A 6 14.15 -10.41 -9.28
C SER A 6 13.54 -11.62 -8.60
N GLY A 7 14.03 -11.90 -7.39
CA GLY A 7 13.66 -13.06 -6.59
C GLY A 7 12.16 -13.16 -6.38
N SER A 8 11.72 -14.42 -6.35
CA SER A 8 10.40 -14.85 -5.92
C SER A 8 10.04 -14.18 -4.60
N HIS A 9 9.10 -13.23 -4.62
CA HIS A 9 8.40 -12.80 -3.41
C HIS A 9 7.11 -13.59 -3.33
N SER A 10 7.20 -14.78 -2.75
CA SER A 10 6.05 -15.57 -2.34
C SER A 10 5.18 -14.71 -1.42
N SER A 11 4.05 -14.24 -1.93
CA SER A 11 2.96 -13.67 -1.14
C SER A 11 2.54 -14.73 -0.13
N VAL A 12 2.99 -14.63 1.11
CA VAL A 12 2.56 -15.52 2.19
C VAL A 12 1.14 -15.14 2.58
N ALA A 13 0.18 -15.85 2.00
CA ALA A 13 -1.11 -16.16 2.58
C ALA A 13 -1.71 -17.33 1.80
N LYS A 14 -1.69 -18.51 2.42
CA LYS A 14 -2.42 -19.71 1.97
C LYS A 14 -3.91 -19.43 2.21
N ALA A 15 -4.56 -18.73 1.28
CA ALA A 15 -6.01 -18.63 1.19
C ALA A 15 -6.42 -19.26 -0.15
N ASN A 16 -7.20 -20.35 -0.10
CA ASN A 16 -7.66 -21.12 -1.25
C ASN A 16 -8.74 -20.36 -2.06
N GLY A 17 -8.45 -19.14 -2.51
CA GLY A 17 -9.38 -18.31 -3.29
C GLY A 17 -8.84 -16.92 -3.58
N THR A 18 -9.34 -16.30 -4.65
CA THR A 18 -9.10 -14.86 -4.89
C THR A 18 -9.94 -14.08 -3.88
N PRO A 19 -9.33 -13.21 -3.04
CA PRO A 19 -10.06 -12.50 -2.00
C PRO A 19 -11.16 -11.64 -2.63
N LYS A 20 -12.39 -11.77 -2.13
CA LYS A 20 -13.54 -10.98 -2.62
C LYS A 20 -13.50 -9.53 -2.15
N ASN A 21 -12.91 -9.29 -0.97
CA ASN A 21 -12.82 -7.98 -0.34
C ASN A 21 -11.57 -7.89 0.57
N VAL A 22 -11.32 -6.69 1.09
CA VAL A 22 -10.12 -6.38 1.90
C VAL A 22 -10.13 -7.15 3.22
N ASP A 23 -11.30 -7.35 3.82
CA ASP A 23 -11.46 -8.09 5.07
C ASP A 23 -11.10 -9.58 4.90
N GLU A 24 -11.53 -10.22 3.81
CA GLU A 24 -11.16 -11.60 3.49
C GLU A 24 -9.65 -11.73 3.20
N TYR A 25 -9.06 -10.73 2.55
CA TYR A 25 -7.60 -10.67 2.38
C TYR A 25 -6.87 -10.56 3.72
N LEU A 26 -7.33 -9.70 4.64
CA LEU A 26 -6.75 -9.54 5.97
C LEU A 26 -6.90 -10.79 6.83
N ALA A 27 -8.01 -11.53 6.71
CA ALA A 27 -8.23 -12.77 7.44
C ALA A 27 -7.23 -13.88 7.05
N GLY A 28 -6.74 -13.88 5.81
CA GLY A 28 -5.73 -14.82 5.33
C GLY A 28 -4.29 -14.49 5.72
N ILE A 29 -4.03 -13.31 6.31
CA ILE A 29 -2.68 -12.86 6.65
C ILE A 29 -2.33 -13.25 8.10
N PRO A 30 -1.17 -13.89 8.33
CA PRO A 30 -0.69 -14.17 9.68
C PRO A 30 -0.21 -12.92 10.41
N GLU A 31 -0.25 -12.95 11.75
CA GLU A 31 0.44 -11.96 12.57
C GLU A 31 1.97 -12.09 12.43
N PRO A 32 2.74 -10.99 12.53
CA PRO A 32 2.33 -9.61 12.87
C PRO A 32 1.91 -8.74 11.66
N ALA A 33 1.94 -9.31 10.46
CA ALA A 33 1.68 -8.56 9.22
C ALA A 33 0.23 -8.09 9.12
N ARG A 34 -0.74 -8.88 9.58
CA ARG A 34 -2.17 -8.50 9.57
C ARG A 34 -2.43 -7.26 10.43
N SER A 35 -1.93 -7.22 11.67
CA SER A 35 -2.02 -6.03 12.53
C SER A 35 -1.41 -4.79 11.89
N THR A 36 -0.23 -4.94 11.26
CA THR A 36 0.43 -3.82 10.57
C THR A 36 -0.38 -3.34 9.37
N LEU A 37 -0.89 -4.26 8.54
CA LEU A 37 -1.68 -3.92 7.37
C LEU A 37 -3.03 -3.30 7.74
N SER A 38 -3.65 -3.75 8.83
CA SER A 38 -4.87 -3.15 9.38
C SER A 38 -4.63 -1.69 9.79
N LYS A 39 -3.51 -1.39 10.46
CA LYS A 39 -3.11 -0.01 10.78
C LYS A 39 -2.89 0.83 9.52
N ILE A 40 -2.29 0.26 8.47
CA ILE A 40 -2.14 0.93 7.17
C ILE A 40 -3.52 1.22 6.56
N ARG A 41 -4.44 0.25 6.53
CA ARG A 41 -5.81 0.42 6.04
C ARG A 41 -6.51 1.57 6.75
N MET A 42 -6.47 1.59 8.09
CA MET A 42 -7.06 2.66 8.89
C MET A 42 -6.43 4.03 8.57
N ALA A 43 -5.09 4.09 8.48
CA ALA A 43 -4.37 5.32 8.15
C ALA A 43 -4.77 5.87 6.78
N ILE A 44 -4.89 5.00 5.77
CA ILE A 44 -5.36 5.36 4.44
C ILE A 44 -6.80 5.84 4.51
N ARG A 45 -7.70 5.09 5.17
CA ARG A 45 -9.13 5.42 5.27
C ARG A 45 -9.36 6.80 5.91
N SER A 46 -8.56 7.17 6.91
CA SER A 46 -8.62 8.51 7.53
C SER A 46 -8.05 9.64 6.67
N ALA A 47 -7.27 9.33 5.63
CA ALA A 47 -6.63 10.32 4.76
C ALA A 47 -7.33 10.49 3.41
N VAL A 48 -8.14 9.51 3.00
CA VAL A 48 -8.93 9.58 1.76
C VAL A 48 -10.30 10.24 1.99
N PRO A 49 -10.89 10.86 0.95
CA PRO A 49 -12.26 11.35 1.00
C PRO A 49 -13.27 10.23 1.28
N PRO A 50 -14.46 10.55 1.83
CA PRO A 50 -15.50 9.56 2.11
C PRO A 50 -15.97 8.81 0.84
N GLU A 51 -15.90 9.48 -0.31
CA GLU A 51 -16.18 8.92 -1.65
C GLU A 51 -15.19 7.83 -2.09
N ALA A 52 -14.03 7.70 -1.42
CA ALA A 52 -13.08 6.65 -1.73
C ALA A 52 -13.62 5.28 -1.30
N THR A 53 -13.51 4.29 -2.20
CA THR A 53 -13.97 2.92 -1.97
C THR A 53 -12.81 1.94 -1.90
N GLU A 54 -12.99 0.90 -1.09
CA GLU A 54 -12.06 -0.21 -0.99
C GLU A 54 -12.37 -1.24 -2.08
N THR A 55 -11.33 -1.74 -2.74
CA THR A 55 -11.47 -2.71 -3.82
C THR A 55 -10.32 -3.71 -3.80
N ILE A 56 -10.51 -4.87 -4.42
CA ILE A 56 -9.44 -5.82 -4.70
C ILE A 56 -9.05 -5.66 -6.16
N SER A 57 -7.76 -5.42 -6.40
CA SER A 57 -7.19 -5.29 -7.74
C SER A 57 -5.88 -6.06 -7.77
N TYR A 58 -5.65 -6.87 -8.81
CA TYR A 58 -4.50 -7.78 -8.87
C TYR A 58 -4.35 -8.69 -7.64
N ARG A 59 -5.48 -9.14 -7.07
CA ARG A 59 -5.56 -9.94 -5.84
C ARG A 59 -5.00 -9.26 -4.58
N ILE A 60 -4.80 -7.95 -4.59
CA ILE A 60 -4.37 -7.18 -3.42
C ILE A 60 -5.35 -6.04 -3.13
N PRO A 61 -5.48 -5.62 -1.86
CA PRO A 61 -6.25 -4.45 -1.47
C PRO A 61 -5.80 -3.16 -2.14
N ALA A 62 -6.77 -2.35 -2.51
CA ALA A 62 -6.58 -1.03 -3.08
C ALA A 62 -7.68 -0.07 -2.62
N PHE A 63 -7.34 1.20 -2.54
CA PHE A 63 -8.31 2.29 -2.44
C PHE A 63 -8.50 2.94 -3.81
N LYS A 64 -9.76 3.17 -4.18
CA LYS A 64 -10.16 3.82 -5.41
C LYS A 64 -10.87 5.14 -5.11
N TYR A 65 -10.40 6.22 -5.71
CA TYR A 65 -11.04 7.54 -5.69
C TYR A 65 -10.63 8.29 -6.95
N LYS A 66 -11.61 8.60 -7.83
CA LYS A 66 -11.37 9.18 -9.16
C LYS A 66 -10.28 8.41 -9.98
N GLY A 67 -10.22 7.09 -9.79
CA GLY A 67 -9.15 6.21 -10.28
C GLY A 67 -8.52 5.40 -9.14
N VAL A 68 -7.58 4.51 -9.43
CA VAL A 68 -6.88 3.79 -8.35
C VAL A 68 -5.92 4.75 -7.64
N LEU A 69 -6.08 4.86 -6.33
CA LEU A 69 -5.35 5.80 -5.50
C LEU A 69 -4.06 5.15 -5.00
N VAL A 70 -4.21 4.07 -4.22
CA VAL A 70 -3.10 3.36 -3.59
C VAL A 70 -3.43 1.88 -3.45
N TRP A 71 -2.46 1.02 -3.73
CA TRP A 71 -2.51 -0.39 -3.35
C TRP A 71 -1.72 -0.62 -2.07
N PHE A 72 -2.07 -1.66 -1.33
CA PHE A 72 -1.33 -2.10 -0.14
C PHE A 72 -1.41 -3.61 0.00
N ALA A 73 -0.31 -4.23 0.41
CA ALA A 73 -0.20 -5.68 0.52
C ALA A 73 0.68 -6.09 1.71
N ALA A 74 0.38 -7.23 2.31
CA ALA A 74 1.25 -7.84 3.31
C ALA A 74 2.20 -8.85 2.66
N PHE A 75 3.43 -8.87 3.14
CA PHE A 75 4.46 -9.86 2.87
C PHE A 75 4.96 -10.44 4.20
N SER A 76 5.75 -11.52 4.14
CA SER A 76 6.16 -12.27 5.32
C SER A 76 6.80 -11.42 6.43
N ASN A 77 7.60 -10.42 6.05
CA ASN A 77 8.38 -9.59 7.00
C ASN A 77 8.09 -8.08 6.89
N HIS A 78 7.21 -7.67 5.98
CA HIS A 78 6.93 -6.26 5.72
C HIS A 78 5.56 -6.08 5.07
N CYS A 79 4.99 -4.89 5.21
CA CYS A 79 3.83 -4.47 4.43
C CYS A 79 4.29 -3.47 3.37
N SER A 80 3.82 -3.61 2.14
CA SER A 80 4.16 -2.70 1.05
C SER A 80 2.98 -1.79 0.73
N LEU A 81 3.29 -0.51 0.53
CA LEU A 81 2.36 0.52 0.07
C LEU A 81 2.79 0.99 -1.32
N PHE A 82 1.83 1.17 -2.22
CA PHE A 82 2.08 1.52 -3.62
C PHE A 82 1.37 2.85 -3.96
N PRO A 83 1.90 4.00 -3.50
CA PRO A 83 1.28 5.30 -3.75
C PRO A 83 1.65 5.90 -5.11
N THR A 84 2.28 5.15 -6.03
CA THR A 84 2.88 5.59 -7.31
C THR A 84 4.27 6.24 -7.20
N ALA A 85 5.03 6.20 -8.29
CA ALA A 85 6.41 6.72 -8.35
C ALA A 85 6.49 8.21 -8.02
N SER A 86 5.58 9.02 -8.56
CA SER A 86 5.55 10.48 -8.33
C SER A 86 5.43 10.85 -6.86
N VAL A 87 4.65 10.08 -6.07
CA VAL A 87 4.54 10.30 -4.63
C VAL A 87 5.81 9.87 -3.90
N VAL A 88 6.39 8.72 -4.25
CA VAL A 88 7.65 8.25 -3.65
C VAL A 88 8.78 9.26 -3.91
N GLU A 89 8.84 9.85 -5.09
CA GLU A 89 9.86 10.86 -5.44
C GLU A 89 9.65 12.17 -4.67
N ALA A 90 8.41 12.66 -4.56
CA ALA A 90 8.10 13.87 -3.79
C ALA A 90 8.44 13.71 -2.29
N PHE A 91 8.26 12.51 -1.74
CA PHE A 91 8.49 12.19 -0.32
C PHE A 91 9.83 11.50 -0.06
N LYS A 92 10.75 11.50 -1.03
CA LYS A 92 12.03 10.77 -0.94
C LYS A 92 12.85 11.14 0.29
N ASN A 93 12.79 12.40 0.74
CA ASN A 93 13.48 12.86 1.95
C ASN A 93 12.89 12.27 3.23
N GLU A 94 11.56 12.25 3.38
CA GLU A 94 10.89 11.63 4.54
C GLU A 94 11.03 10.10 4.52
N LEU A 95 11.24 9.50 3.35
CA LEU A 95 11.38 8.06 3.16
C LEU A 95 12.81 7.52 3.30
N LYS A 96 13.82 8.37 3.58
CA LYS A 96 15.23 7.94 3.68
C LYS A 96 15.48 6.83 4.70
N GLY A 97 14.65 6.71 5.73
CA GLY A 97 14.73 5.66 6.75
C GLY A 97 14.00 4.35 6.39
N PHE A 98 13.31 4.30 5.27
CA PHE A 98 12.49 3.17 4.83
C PHE A 98 13.02 2.58 3.53
N ARG A 99 12.78 1.29 3.33
CA ARG A 99 13.13 0.64 2.06
C ARG A 99 12.09 1.00 1.02
N THR A 100 12.48 1.72 -0.02
CA THR A 100 11.60 2.12 -1.12
C THR A 100 12.11 1.60 -2.47
N SER A 101 11.17 1.31 -3.37
CA SER A 101 11.42 0.95 -4.77
C SER A 101 10.70 1.96 -5.71
N LYS A 102 10.69 1.73 -7.02
CA LYS A 102 10.03 2.59 -8.01
C LYS A 102 8.50 2.62 -7.81
N GLY A 103 8.03 3.50 -6.93
CA GLY A 103 6.61 3.66 -6.58
C GLY A 103 6.10 2.76 -5.45
N THR A 104 6.99 2.12 -4.70
CA THR A 104 6.64 1.24 -3.58
C THR A 104 7.42 1.61 -2.32
N ILE A 105 6.77 1.52 -1.17
CA ILE A 105 7.35 1.78 0.15
C ILE A 105 7.15 0.53 1.00
N HIS A 106 8.22 0.00 1.60
CA HIS A 106 8.17 -1.17 2.46
C HIS A 106 8.21 -0.71 3.92
N PHE A 107 7.14 -1.02 4.64
CA PHE A 107 7.02 -0.83 6.07
C PHE A 107 7.36 -2.15 6.78
N PRO A 108 8.43 -2.21 7.57
CA PRO A 108 8.74 -3.41 8.35
C PRO A 108 7.63 -3.66 9.39
N THR A 109 7.27 -4.92 9.61
CA THR A 109 6.26 -5.31 10.62
C THR A 109 6.80 -5.25 12.05
N ASP A 110 8.12 -5.17 12.20
CA ASP A 110 8.83 -5.12 13.49
C ASP A 110 8.88 -3.71 14.10
N LYS A 111 8.70 -2.66 13.28
CA LYS A 111 8.76 -1.26 13.74
C LYS A 111 7.37 -0.64 13.80
N PRO A 112 7.14 0.36 14.67
CA PRO A 112 5.90 1.11 14.68
C PRO A 112 5.66 1.79 13.32
N LEU A 113 4.45 1.61 12.79
CA LEU A 113 4.06 2.24 11.53
C LEU A 113 3.97 3.76 11.72
N PRO A 114 4.67 4.57 10.90
CA PRO A 114 4.54 6.02 10.94
C PRO A 114 3.21 6.45 10.27
N THR A 115 2.10 6.31 11.00
CA THR A 115 0.75 6.64 10.50
C THR A 115 0.66 8.06 9.93
N ALA A 116 1.37 9.03 10.51
CA ALA A 116 1.44 10.39 9.99
C ALA A 116 2.03 10.45 8.58
N LEU A 117 3.11 9.71 8.32
CA LEU A 117 3.75 9.65 7.00
C LEU A 117 2.82 8.97 5.98
N VAL A 118 2.17 7.87 6.37
CA VAL A 118 1.19 7.19 5.50
C VAL A 118 0.06 8.14 5.11
N LYS A 119 -0.48 8.91 6.06
CA LYS A 119 -1.53 9.89 5.77
C LYS A 119 -1.06 10.96 4.79
N LYS A 120 0.13 11.54 4.98
CA LYS A 120 0.70 12.54 4.06
C LYS A 120 0.85 12.00 2.63
N LEU A 121 1.38 10.79 2.49
CA LEU A 121 1.56 10.13 1.18
C LEU A 121 0.21 9.93 0.48
N VAL A 122 -0.80 9.47 1.22
CA VAL A 122 -2.15 9.26 0.70
C VAL A 122 -2.80 10.58 0.31
N GLN A 123 -2.72 11.61 1.15
CA GLN A 123 -3.25 12.94 0.84
C GLN A 123 -2.64 13.53 -0.42
N ALA A 124 -1.32 13.47 -0.56
CA ALA A 124 -0.64 13.91 -1.79
C ALA A 124 -1.17 13.17 -3.03
N ARG A 125 -1.45 11.87 -2.89
CA ARG A 125 -2.01 11.06 -3.97
C ARG A 125 -3.47 11.41 -4.28
N VAL A 126 -4.29 11.72 -3.26
CA VAL A 126 -5.65 12.27 -3.42
C VAL A 126 -5.57 13.54 -4.26
N SER A 127 -4.75 14.52 -3.84
CA SER A 127 -4.59 15.79 -4.55
C SER A 127 -4.15 15.60 -6.01
N GLN A 128 -3.26 14.64 -6.29
CA GLN A 128 -2.89 14.29 -7.67
C GLN A 128 -4.07 13.73 -8.49
N ASN A 129 -4.95 12.90 -7.91
CA ASN A 129 -6.14 12.42 -8.62
C ASN A 129 -7.15 13.52 -8.88
N GLU A 130 -7.21 14.54 -8.04
CA GLU A 130 -8.10 15.69 -8.23
C GLU A 130 -7.60 16.63 -9.32
N THR A 131 -6.29 16.90 -9.36
CA THR A 131 -5.68 17.74 -10.41
C THR A 131 -5.64 17.06 -11.77
N LYS A 132 -5.50 15.72 -11.81
CA LYS A 132 -5.52 14.95 -13.06
C LYS A 132 -6.90 14.92 -13.74
N LYS A 133 -7.98 15.29 -13.05
CA LYS A 133 -9.35 15.39 -13.59
C LYS A 133 -9.58 16.63 -14.50
N ARG A 134 -8.51 17.33 -14.87
CA ARG A 134 -8.53 18.40 -15.88
C ARG A 134 -7.74 17.94 -17.12
N ARG A 135 -8.29 17.03 -17.92
CA ARG A 135 -7.95 16.88 -19.34
C ARG A 135 -9.04 16.11 -20.06
#